data_AF-A0A0B1TJB5-F1
#
_entry.id   AF-A0A0B1TJB5-F1
#
_cell.length_a   1.000
_cell.length_b   1.000
_cell.length_c   1.000
_cell.angle_alpha   90.00
_cell.angle_beta   90.00
_cell.angle_gamma   90.00
#
_symmetry.space_group_name_H-M   'P 1'
#
loop_
_entity.id
_entity.type
_entity.pdbx_description
1 polymer ?
#
loop_
_entity_poly.entity_id
_entity_poly.type
_entity_poly.pdbx_seq_one_letter_code
_entity_poly.pdbx_strand_id
1 'polypeptide(L)'
;MLLLLAIVAGAKALQILQLADFHLDVDYSISGDNQKMCHGTGSSGSKLGIYGDYMCDAPTKLVEYTLEEAKRIIPNPDLILWTGDNVPHIDDYDWNCESLRLICKPLDTQSICTCENSRN
;
A
#
# COMPACT_ATOMS: atom_id res chain seq x y z
N MET A 1 -44.40 -10.43 -14.03
CA MET A 1 -43.59 -11.54 -14.59
C MET A 1 -42.13 -11.14 -14.81
N LEU A 2 -41.82 -9.92 -15.28
CA LEU A 2 -40.44 -9.39 -15.35
C LEU A 2 -39.75 -9.23 -13.97
N LEU A 3 -40.49 -8.86 -12.93
CA LEU A 3 -39.95 -8.70 -11.57
C LEU A 3 -39.51 -10.02 -10.92
N LEU A 4 -40.10 -11.14 -11.33
CA LEU A 4 -39.73 -12.48 -10.85
C LEU A 4 -38.46 -13.02 -11.54
N LEU A 5 -38.15 -12.60 -12.77
CA LEU A 5 -36.92 -13.03 -13.46
C LEU A 5 -35.64 -12.46 -12.81
N ALA A 6 -35.69 -11.24 -12.27
CA ALA A 6 -34.54 -10.61 -11.63
C ALA A 6 -34.12 -11.31 -10.33
N ILE A 7 -35.07 -11.87 -9.58
CA ILE A 7 -34.81 -12.63 -8.35
C ILE A 7 -34.20 -14.00 -8.67
N VAL A 8 -34.52 -14.58 -9.83
CA VAL A 8 -34.00 -15.88 -10.30
C VAL A 8 -32.56 -15.76 -10.84
N ALA A 9 -32.11 -14.56 -11.22
CA ALA A 9 -30.82 -14.35 -11.89
C ALA A 9 -29.63 -14.10 -10.94
N GLY A 10 -29.83 -13.98 -9.63
CA GLY A 10 -28.72 -13.83 -8.66
C GLY A 10 -27.77 -12.68 -9.00
N ALA A 11 -28.25 -11.43 -8.95
CA ALA A 11 -27.40 -10.27 -9.16
C ALA A 11 -26.27 -10.25 -8.10
N LYS A 12 -25.00 -10.25 -8.55
CA LYS A 12 -23.86 -10.05 -7.67
C LYS A 12 -23.75 -8.58 -7.28
N ALA A 13 -23.54 -8.32 -5.99
CA ALA A 13 -23.20 -6.99 -5.52
C ALA A 13 -21.80 -6.60 -6.01
N LEU A 14 -21.62 -5.32 -6.32
CA LEU A 14 -20.33 -4.74 -6.70
C LEU A 14 -19.36 -4.81 -5.52
N GLN A 15 -18.16 -5.34 -5.74
CA GLN A 15 -17.09 -5.35 -4.76
C GLN A 15 -16.09 -4.24 -5.07
N ILE A 16 -16.01 -3.25 -4.18
CA ILE A 16 -15.06 -2.14 -4.30
C ILE A 16 -13.98 -2.30 -3.23
N LEU A 17 -12.73 -2.36 -3.64
CA LEU A 17 -11.57 -2.31 -2.75
C LEU A 17 -11.07 -0.87 -2.69
N GLN A 18 -11.08 -0.26 -1.50
CA GLN A 18 -10.55 1.09 -1.30
C GLN A 18 -9.22 1.01 -0.53
N LEU A 19 -8.20 1.68 -1.06
CA LEU A 19 -6.85 1.75 -0.53
C LEU A 19 -6.41 3.22 -0.51
N ALA A 20 -5.69 3.63 0.53
CA ALA A 20 -5.28 5.00 0.73
C ALA A 20 -4.08 5.07 1.68
N ASP A 21 -3.34 6.17 1.63
CA ASP A 21 -2.42 6.61 2.69
C ASP A 21 -1.39 5.53 3.05
N PHE A 22 -0.74 4.94 2.03
CA PHE A 22 0.25 3.90 2.26
C PHE A 22 1.48 4.43 2.99
N HIS A 23 1.88 5.69 2.75
CA HIS A 23 3.08 6.31 3.30
C HIS A 23 4.25 5.31 3.39
N LEU A 24 4.72 4.83 2.24
CA LEU A 24 5.72 3.78 2.16
C LEU A 24 7.13 4.33 2.42
N ASP A 25 7.67 3.99 3.58
CA ASP A 25 9.05 4.23 3.95
C ASP A 25 9.93 3.01 3.60
N VAL A 26 10.69 3.13 2.50
CA VAL A 26 11.61 2.07 2.03
C VAL A 26 12.91 2.02 2.83
N ASP A 27 13.21 3.09 3.56
CA ASP A 27 14.42 3.25 4.37
C ASP A 27 14.17 2.89 5.85
N TYR A 28 12.94 2.54 6.20
CA TYR A 28 12.57 2.04 7.53
C TYR A 28 13.50 0.91 7.98
N SER A 29 14.02 1.04 9.20
CA SER A 29 14.92 0.07 9.79
C SER A 29 14.43 -0.40 11.15
N ILE A 30 14.44 -1.72 11.38
CA ILE A 30 14.14 -2.31 12.69
C ILE A 30 15.16 -1.93 13.78
N SER A 31 16.33 -1.42 13.37
CA SER A 31 17.35 -0.85 14.25
C SER A 31 17.40 0.67 14.19
N GLY A 32 16.40 1.29 13.58
CA GLY A 32 16.23 2.73 13.49
C GLY A 32 15.76 3.35 14.80
N ASP A 33 15.59 4.67 14.77
CA ASP A 33 15.14 5.48 15.90
C ASP A 33 13.78 6.11 15.55
N ASN A 34 12.74 5.79 16.32
CA ASN A 34 11.39 6.27 16.05
C ASN A 34 11.18 7.76 16.37
N GLN A 35 12.20 8.45 16.89
CA GLN A 35 12.25 9.91 16.96
C GLN A 35 12.97 10.55 15.77
N LYS A 36 13.54 9.74 14.87
CA LYS A 36 14.34 10.18 13.72
C LYS A 36 13.93 9.45 12.46
N MET A 37 12.64 9.55 12.14
CA MET A 37 12.05 8.98 10.93
C MET A 37 12.23 7.45 10.81
N CYS A 38 12.61 6.77 11.90
CA CYS A 38 12.77 5.31 11.92
C CYS A 38 13.90 4.79 11.01
N HIS A 39 14.83 5.69 10.67
CA HIS A 39 16.00 5.43 9.84
C HIS A 39 17.27 5.28 10.68
N GLY A 40 18.34 4.84 10.02
CA GLY A 40 19.72 4.91 10.54
C GLY A 40 20.21 3.69 11.31
N THR A 41 21.51 3.71 11.61
CA THR A 41 22.24 2.70 12.40
C THR A 41 22.75 3.38 13.68
N GLY A 42 21.92 3.43 14.72
CA GLY A 42 22.20 4.38 15.80
C GLY A 42 21.59 4.04 17.16
N SER A 43 21.88 2.83 17.66
CA SER A 43 22.20 2.58 19.07
C SER A 43 21.56 3.54 20.11
N SER A 44 20.28 3.34 20.46
CA SER A 44 19.70 3.75 21.76
C SER A 44 18.20 3.46 21.91
N GLY A 45 17.48 3.13 20.83
CA GLY A 45 16.05 2.79 20.87
C GLY A 45 15.75 1.30 21.10
N SER A 46 14.58 1.02 21.65
CA SER A 46 13.92 -0.30 21.58
C SER A 46 13.91 -0.80 20.14
N LYS A 47 14.13 -2.09 19.91
CA LYS A 47 14.04 -2.68 18.57
C LYS A 47 12.64 -2.43 17.99
N LEU A 48 12.56 -1.73 16.86
CA LEU A 48 11.28 -1.44 16.21
C LEU A 48 10.67 -2.72 15.61
N GLY A 49 9.35 -2.72 15.44
CA GLY A 49 8.61 -3.85 14.90
C GLY A 49 8.96 -4.11 13.43
N ILE A 50 8.86 -5.36 12.98
CA ILE A 50 9.07 -5.70 11.57
C ILE A 50 7.97 -5.18 10.64
N TYR A 51 6.82 -4.81 11.21
CA TYR A 51 5.66 -4.25 10.51
C TYR A 51 5.42 -2.78 10.87
N GLY A 52 6.36 -2.12 11.55
CA GLY A 52 6.27 -0.71 11.88
C GLY A 52 6.31 -0.42 13.38
N ASP A 53 6.16 0.86 13.67
CA ASP A 53 5.99 1.46 15.00
C ASP A 53 5.03 2.65 14.82
N TYR A 54 4.29 3.03 15.87
CA TYR A 54 3.27 4.07 15.78
C TYR A 54 3.82 5.47 15.45
N MET A 55 5.12 5.69 15.67
CA MET A 55 5.79 6.95 15.34
C MET A 55 6.45 6.94 13.96
N CYS A 56 6.21 5.90 13.15
CA CYS A 56 6.81 5.71 11.82
C CYS A 56 5.74 5.63 10.74
N ASP A 57 6.14 6.01 9.54
CA ASP A 57 5.44 5.62 8.31
C ASP A 57 5.64 4.12 7.99
N ALA A 58 4.88 3.61 7.02
CA ALA A 58 4.73 2.18 6.83
C ALA A 58 5.99 1.56 6.20
N PRO A 59 6.60 0.53 6.82
CA PRO A 59 7.65 -0.22 6.17
C PRO A 59 7.11 -1.03 4.99
N THR A 60 7.98 -1.34 4.03
CA THR A 60 7.68 -2.23 2.88
C THR A 60 6.92 -3.49 3.29
N LYS A 61 7.30 -4.14 4.39
CA LYS A 61 6.64 -5.36 4.87
C LYS A 61 5.17 -5.17 5.25
N LEU A 62 4.80 -4.04 5.83
CA LEU A 62 3.41 -3.76 6.20
C LEU A 62 2.56 -3.54 4.94
N VAL A 63 3.10 -2.77 3.99
CA VAL A 63 2.43 -2.48 2.71
C VAL A 63 2.26 -3.77 1.89
N GLU A 64 3.32 -4.55 1.69
CA GLU A 64 3.27 -5.84 0.99
C GLU A 64 2.24 -6.78 1.63
N TYR A 65 2.29 -6.95 2.95
CA TYR A 65 1.37 -7.83 3.67
C TYR A 65 -0.08 -7.36 3.56
N THR A 66 -0.33 -6.05 3.69
CA THR A 66 -1.67 -5.47 3.52
C THR A 66 -2.26 -5.78 2.15
N LEU A 67 -1.45 -5.65 1.09
CA LEU A 67 -1.90 -5.86 -0.28
C LEU A 67 -2.08 -7.35 -0.60
N GLU A 68 -1.21 -8.22 -0.08
CA GLU A 68 -1.35 -9.66 -0.18
C GLU A 68 -2.64 -10.15 0.51
N GLU A 69 -2.94 -9.63 1.71
CA GLU A 69 -4.16 -9.95 2.43
C GLU A 69 -5.41 -9.37 1.76
N ALA A 70 -5.34 -8.15 1.22
CA ALA A 70 -6.43 -7.57 0.44
C ALA A 70 -6.76 -8.44 -0.78
N LYS A 71 -5.74 -8.92 -1.51
CA LYS A 71 -5.89 -9.86 -2.62
C LYS A 71 -6.40 -11.23 -2.14
N ARG A 72 -5.98 -11.71 -0.97
CA ARG A 72 -6.47 -12.99 -0.43
C ARG A 72 -7.96 -12.93 -0.07
N ILE A 73 -8.42 -11.79 0.47
CA ILE A 73 -9.80 -11.59 0.90
C ILE A 73 -10.71 -11.26 -0.29
N ILE A 74 -10.26 -10.36 -1.17
CA ILE A 74 -10.98 -9.92 -2.37
C ILE A 74 -10.04 -10.07 -3.58
N PRO A 75 -9.93 -11.26 -4.17
CA PRO A 75 -8.96 -11.51 -5.25
C PRO A 75 -9.29 -10.79 -6.56
N ASN A 76 -10.56 -10.52 -6.81
CA ASN A 76 -11.04 -9.90 -8.05
C ASN A 76 -12.14 -8.86 -7.71
N PRO A 77 -11.79 -7.71 -7.10
CA PRO A 77 -12.75 -6.63 -6.93
C PRO A 77 -13.17 -6.09 -8.30
N ASP A 78 -14.42 -5.63 -8.42
CA ASP A 78 -14.91 -5.01 -9.64
C ASP A 78 -14.31 -3.61 -9.85
N LEU A 79 -13.87 -2.95 -8.76
CA LEU A 79 -13.23 -1.65 -8.77
C LEU A 79 -12.20 -1.54 -7.64
N ILE A 80 -11.04 -0.98 -7.96
CA ILE A 80 -10.05 -0.54 -6.96
C ILE A 80 -10.06 0.98 -6.93
N LEU A 81 -10.39 1.55 -5.77
CA LEU A 81 -10.28 2.98 -5.49
C LEU A 81 -8.98 3.20 -4.71
N TRP A 82 -7.98 3.78 -5.39
CA TRP A 82 -6.74 4.17 -4.74
C TRP A 82 -6.61 5.68 -4.72
N THR A 83 -6.62 6.27 -3.52
CA THR A 83 -6.69 7.74 -3.36
C THR A 83 -5.34 8.41 -3.11
N GLY A 84 -4.22 7.70 -3.28
CA GLY A 84 -2.87 8.26 -3.20
C GLY A 84 -2.28 8.28 -1.80
N ASP A 85 -1.44 9.29 -1.56
CA ASP A 85 -0.58 9.51 -0.38
C ASP A 85 0.38 8.35 -0.05
N ASN A 86 1.30 8.12 -0.99
CA ASN A 86 2.20 6.97 -0.98
C ASN A 86 3.58 7.25 -0.39
N VAL A 87 3.95 8.52 -0.28
CA VAL A 87 5.29 8.98 0.12
C VAL A 87 5.30 9.18 1.64
N PRO A 88 6.38 8.84 2.35
CA PRO A 88 6.45 9.07 3.78
C PRO A 88 6.58 10.58 4.07
N HIS A 89 6.34 10.95 5.33
CA HIS A 89 6.42 12.31 5.85
C HIS A 89 7.87 12.79 6.03
N ILE A 90 8.70 12.64 5.00
CA ILE A 90 10.13 12.99 4.98
C ILE A 90 10.35 14.06 3.91
N ASP A 91 11.02 15.14 4.28
CA ASP A 91 11.42 16.19 3.36
C ASP A 91 12.41 15.66 2.31
N ASP A 92 12.26 16.08 1.05
CA ASP A 92 13.13 15.71 -0.08
C ASP A 92 13.30 14.18 -0.29
N TYR A 93 12.30 13.38 0.08
CA TYR A 93 12.34 11.93 -0.09
C TYR A 93 12.41 11.51 -1.57
N ASP A 94 13.38 10.66 -1.90
CA ASP A 94 13.63 10.18 -3.28
C ASP A 94 12.62 9.10 -3.70
N TRP A 95 11.37 9.52 -3.90
CA TRP A 95 10.32 8.66 -4.43
C TRP A 95 10.56 8.35 -5.91
N ASN A 96 10.63 7.06 -6.24
CA ASN A 96 10.87 6.60 -7.60
C ASN A 96 9.94 5.46 -8.02
N CYS A 97 10.08 5.03 -9.27
CA CYS A 97 9.27 3.97 -9.85
C CYS A 97 9.46 2.59 -9.19
N GLU A 98 10.60 2.32 -8.57
CA GLU A 98 10.78 1.08 -7.81
C GLU A 98 9.95 1.10 -6.52
N SER A 99 9.89 2.24 -5.82
CA SER A 99 9.02 2.42 -4.66
C SER A 99 7.55 2.21 -5.02
N LEU A 100 7.10 2.75 -6.17
CA LEU A 100 5.73 2.53 -6.66
C LEU A 100 5.44 1.05 -6.96
N ARG A 101 6.41 0.30 -7.50
CA ARG A 101 6.22 -1.13 -7.83
C ARG A 101 5.94 -2.00 -6.61
N LEU A 102 6.38 -1.60 -5.42
CA LEU A 102 6.08 -2.31 -4.17
C LEU A 102 4.58 -2.30 -3.85
N ILE A 103 3.87 -1.20 -4.18
CA ILE A 103 2.42 -1.10 -4.01
C ILE A 103 1.67 -1.81 -5.14
N CYS A 104 2.19 -1.75 -6.36
CA CYS A 104 1.45 -2.16 -7.54
C CYS A 104 1.55 -3.64 -7.88
N LYS A 105 2.72 -4.25 -7.62
CA LYS A 105 2.97 -5.66 -7.97
C LYS A 105 1.99 -6.62 -7.31
N PRO A 106 1.66 -6.51 -6.01
CA PRO A 106 0.71 -7.42 -5.38
C PRO A 106 -0.70 -7.32 -5.97
N LEU A 107 -1.13 -6.12 -6.36
CA LEU A 107 -2.47 -5.84 -6.89
C LEU A 107 -2.70 -6.36 -8.33
N ASP A 108 -1.64 -6.77 -9.04
CA ASP A 108 -1.70 -7.13 -10.48
C ASP A 108 -2.26 -6.00 -11.36
N THR A 109 -2.15 -4.76 -10.88
CA THR A 109 -2.68 -3.56 -11.53
C THR A 109 -1.61 -2.84 -12.35
N GLN A 110 -0.75 -3.58 -13.06
CA GLN A 110 0.33 -2.99 -13.88
C GLN A 110 -0.19 -1.94 -14.89
N SER A 111 -1.48 -2.00 -15.25
CA SER A 111 -2.16 -1.00 -16.08
C SER A 111 -2.61 0.26 -15.33
N ILE A 112 -2.84 0.21 -14.02
CA ILE A 112 -3.21 1.36 -13.18
C ILE A 112 -1.95 2.13 -12.75
N CYS A 113 -0.88 1.41 -12.44
CA CYS A 113 0.39 1.99 -12.04
C CYS A 113 1.29 2.24 -13.25
N THR A 114 0.95 3.26 -14.04
CA THR A 114 1.84 3.73 -15.10
C THR A 114 2.91 4.62 -14.50
N CYS A 115 4.16 4.21 -14.68
CA CYS A 115 5.31 4.98 -14.27
C CYS A 115 5.88 5.64 -15.52
N GLU A 116 5.42 6.85 -15.86
CA GLU A 116 6.13 7.68 -16.83
C GLU A 116 7.38 8.21 -16.16
N ASN A 117 8.55 7.78 -16.66
CA ASN A 117 9.84 8.34 -16.25
C ASN A 117 9.86 9.83 -16.61
N SER A 118 9.40 10.70 -15.73
CA SER A 118 9.63 12.14 -15.84
C SER A 118 11.06 12.46 -15.37
N ARG A 119 12.06 11.95 -16.10
CA ARG A 119 13.40 12.52 -16.08
C ARG A 119 13.44 13.60 -17.16
N ASN A 120 13.15 14.83 -16.77
CA ASN A 120 13.68 16.02 -17.41
C ASN A 120 14.79 16.57 -16.53
#